data_AF-A0A832RT44-F1
#
_entry.id   AF-A0A832RT44-F1
#
_cell.length_a   1.000
_cell.length_b   1.000
_cell.length_c   1.000
_cell.angle_alpha   90.00
_cell.angle_beta   90.00
_cell.angle_gamma   90.00
#
_symmetry.space_group_name_H-M   'P 1'
#
loop_
_entity.id
_entity.type
_entity.pdbx_description
1 polymer ?
#
loop_
_entity_poly.entity_id
_entity_poly.type
_entity_poly.pdbx_seq_one_letter_code
_entity_poly.pdbx_strand_id
1 'polypeptide(L)'
;MTVYQLRPEGCERCAIELKLEGKDEDVEDVAYITGFVTVDDADTLVEIRERHDKVVAYGTCATHGGIFGLANQRGAYVVPVDRVISVDEKVLGCPPRGPMDSGDMLCRMCERVREGKLVEGFHRLNHTTPEDVCLNEAGFVCSGTLSLNCAPRGERCIDFGLPCRGCVPLSDDQGARLIDEVGSLALKVEVDVRATDWGTDMLGHRPDNLTRSFPDLVGTFFRFTLASAPVNRGVRESTGDLYADVFVGRLAEEAVYIASRIFGVRGVSAALNLTEALEKIFGIEVSDATRQIREELRSHGRALADAAEAMDSEKYGQAKQNIIRIAGDINLSNVAIGGFRRPIEGYEDFDAYRARSFEFRAGESEMKDALTRIRVSVDNDGVIVGWESEVL
;
A
#
# COMPACT_ATOMS: atom_id res chain seq x y z
N MET A 1 7.26 -18.07 34.46
CA MET A 1 7.59 -17.58 33.10
C MET A 1 7.13 -18.61 32.09
N THR A 2 6.22 -18.19 31.22
CA THR A 2 5.58 -19.09 30.26
C THR A 2 5.98 -18.69 28.86
N VAL A 3 6.48 -19.62 28.06
CA VAL A 3 6.81 -19.36 26.64
C VAL A 3 5.75 -20.03 25.77
N TYR A 4 5.07 -19.23 24.98
CA TYR A 4 4.13 -19.69 23.97
C TYR A 4 4.82 -19.70 22.61
N GLN A 5 5.08 -20.90 22.09
CA GLN A 5 5.48 -21.07 20.70
C GLN A 5 4.23 -21.35 19.86
N LEU A 6 3.83 -20.37 19.05
CA LEU A 6 2.70 -20.51 18.16
C LEU A 6 3.16 -21.16 16.84
N ARG A 7 2.41 -22.17 16.41
CA ARG A 7 2.65 -22.99 15.20
C ARG A 7 4.06 -23.59 15.13
N PRO A 8 4.41 -24.48 16.07
CA PRO A 8 5.67 -25.23 16.02
C PRO A 8 5.75 -26.12 14.77
N GLU A 9 6.96 -26.54 14.39
CA GLU A 9 7.16 -27.45 13.26
C GLU A 9 6.25 -28.69 13.37
N GLY A 10 5.44 -28.94 12.34
CA GLY A 10 4.53 -30.08 12.27
C GLY A 10 3.10 -29.83 12.77
N CYS A 11 2.73 -28.63 13.22
CA CYS A 11 1.34 -28.31 13.56
C CYS A 11 0.90 -26.90 13.11
N GLU A 12 -0.12 -26.85 12.25
CA GLU A 12 -0.65 -25.60 11.68
C GLU A 12 -1.55 -24.78 12.63
N ARG A 13 -1.99 -25.36 13.76
CA ARG A 13 -2.95 -24.75 14.72
C ARG A 13 -2.57 -24.89 16.19
N CYS A 14 -1.36 -25.35 16.52
CA CYS A 14 -0.98 -25.60 17.90
C CYS A 14 -0.25 -24.40 18.50
N ALA A 15 -0.59 -24.07 19.75
CA ALA A 15 0.31 -23.37 20.66
C ALA A 15 1.00 -24.42 21.54
N ILE A 16 2.32 -24.46 21.57
CA ILE A 16 3.03 -25.22 22.60
C ILE A 16 3.33 -24.25 23.73
N GLU A 17 2.74 -24.53 24.89
CA GLU A 17 3.14 -23.93 26.15
C GLU A 17 4.41 -24.66 26.65
N LEU A 18 5.52 -23.93 26.66
CA LEU A 18 6.78 -24.39 27.25
C LEU A 18 6.94 -23.70 28.60
N LYS A 19 6.70 -24.44 29.69
CA LYS A 19 7.11 -24.03 31.03
C LYS A 19 8.59 -24.33 31.18
N LEU A 20 9.41 -23.30 31.37
CA LEU A 20 10.84 -23.47 31.63
C LEU A 20 11.04 -23.81 33.11
N GLU A 21 11.49 -25.03 33.41
CA GLU A 21 11.74 -25.49 34.79
C GLU A 21 12.89 -24.69 35.43
N GLY A 22 12.69 -24.23 36.67
CA GLY A 22 13.73 -23.60 37.49
C GLY A 22 13.38 -22.27 38.18
N LYS A 23 12.13 -21.81 38.16
CA LYS A 23 11.63 -20.72 39.01
C LYS A 23 10.28 -21.11 39.61
N ASP A 24 10.05 -20.68 40.85
CA ASP A 24 8.91 -21.02 41.71
C ASP A 24 7.58 -21.17 40.95
N GLU A 25 6.79 -22.16 41.37
CA GLU A 25 5.48 -22.53 40.81
C GLU A 25 4.45 -21.38 40.84
N ASP A 26 4.76 -20.27 41.51
CA ASP A 26 3.89 -19.10 41.70
C ASP A 26 4.15 -17.93 40.71
N VAL A 27 5.02 -18.06 39.69
CA VAL A 27 5.33 -16.95 38.76
C VAL A 27 4.58 -17.08 37.41
N GLU A 28 3.29 -16.76 37.45
CA GLU A 28 2.37 -16.53 36.30
C GLU A 28 2.53 -15.13 35.67
N ASP A 29 3.49 -14.31 36.13
CA ASP A 29 3.52 -12.87 35.85
C ASP A 29 3.92 -12.46 34.41
N VAL A 30 4.60 -13.34 33.63
CA VAL A 30 5.15 -12.96 32.31
C VAL A 30 5.01 -14.07 31.27
N ALA A 31 4.30 -13.78 30.18
CA ALA A 31 4.21 -14.58 28.96
C ALA A 31 5.14 -14.06 27.87
N TYR A 32 5.92 -14.95 27.26
CA TYR A 32 6.68 -14.67 26.05
C TYR A 32 6.00 -15.34 24.86
N ILE A 33 5.60 -14.55 23.87
CA ILE A 33 4.98 -15.05 22.64
C ILE A 33 6.01 -15.02 21.53
N THR A 34 6.30 -16.19 20.94
CA THR A 34 7.23 -16.33 19.81
C THR A 34 6.61 -17.15 18.68
N GLY A 35 7.13 -16.97 17.47
CA GLY A 35 6.51 -17.45 16.24
C GLY A 35 5.67 -16.37 15.56
N PHE A 36 4.99 -16.76 14.49
CA PHE A 36 4.05 -15.89 13.77
C PHE A 36 2.62 -16.24 14.18
N VAL A 37 1.71 -15.28 14.07
CA VAL A 37 0.30 -15.46 14.38
C VAL A 37 -0.55 -15.04 13.19
N THR A 38 -1.72 -15.65 13.03
CA THR A 38 -2.76 -15.16 12.13
C THR A 38 -3.94 -14.64 12.91
N VAL A 39 -4.88 -14.03 12.21
CA VAL A 39 -6.17 -13.59 12.78
C VAL A 39 -6.94 -14.72 13.47
N ASP A 40 -6.71 -15.98 13.08
CA ASP A 40 -7.38 -17.15 13.67
C ASP A 40 -6.85 -17.49 15.08
N ASP A 41 -5.67 -16.98 15.43
CA ASP A 41 -5.07 -17.19 16.75
C ASP A 41 -5.60 -16.20 17.80
N ALA A 42 -6.57 -15.35 17.45
CA ALA A 42 -7.04 -14.25 18.29
C ALA A 42 -7.57 -14.68 19.65
N ASP A 43 -8.45 -15.69 19.70
CA ASP A 43 -9.01 -16.18 20.96
C ASP A 43 -7.89 -16.72 21.89
N THR A 44 -6.93 -17.45 21.31
CA THR A 44 -5.77 -17.97 22.05
C THR A 44 -4.92 -16.83 22.62
N LEU A 45 -4.69 -15.78 21.83
CA LEU A 45 -3.92 -14.62 22.27
C LEU A 45 -4.63 -13.84 23.40
N VAL A 46 -5.96 -13.68 23.31
CA VAL A 46 -6.76 -13.05 24.37
C VAL A 46 -6.66 -13.86 25.66
N GLU A 47 -6.80 -15.18 25.59
CA GLU A 47 -6.62 -16.04 26.78
C GLU A 47 -5.22 -15.91 27.39
N ILE A 48 -4.17 -15.87 26.57
CA ILE A 48 -2.79 -15.68 27.06
C ILE A 48 -2.67 -14.33 27.78
N ARG A 49 -3.24 -13.27 27.19
CA ARG A 49 -3.21 -11.91 27.74
C ARG A 49 -3.96 -11.79 29.07
N GLU A 50 -5.09 -12.48 29.23
CA GLU A 50 -5.88 -12.47 30.47
C GLU A 50 -5.22 -13.26 31.61
N ARG A 51 -4.44 -14.30 31.28
CA ARG A 51 -3.76 -15.16 32.26
C ARG A 51 -2.45 -14.58 32.80
N HIS A 52 -1.88 -13.53 32.18
CA HIS A 52 -0.55 -13.03 32.54
C HIS A 52 -0.56 -11.51 32.73
N ASP A 53 0.16 -11.03 33.76
CA ASP A 53 0.32 -9.61 34.03
C ASP A 53 1.16 -8.89 32.97
N LYS A 54 2.13 -9.58 32.37
CA LYS A 54 2.96 -9.07 31.28
C LYS A 54 3.00 -10.01 30.08
N VAL A 55 2.95 -9.43 28.89
CA VAL A 55 3.12 -10.13 27.62
C VAL A 55 4.27 -9.50 26.84
N VAL A 56 5.23 -10.33 26.45
CA VAL A 56 6.40 -9.94 25.67
C VAL A 56 6.32 -10.59 24.29
N ALA A 57 6.29 -9.78 23.22
CA ALA A 57 6.43 -10.29 21.86
C ALA A 57 7.92 -10.52 21.56
N TYR A 58 8.30 -11.78 21.40
CA TYR A 58 9.70 -12.21 21.32
C TYR A 58 10.05 -12.68 19.90
N GLY A 59 10.77 -11.84 19.17
CA GLY A 59 11.26 -12.07 17.83
C GLY A 59 10.54 -11.28 16.74
N THR A 60 11.19 -11.17 15.58
CA THR A 60 10.67 -10.42 14.42
C THR A 60 9.35 -11.01 13.92
N CYS A 61 9.13 -12.32 14.06
CA CYS A 61 7.83 -12.94 13.73
C CYS A 61 6.69 -12.43 14.62
N ALA A 62 6.90 -12.36 15.93
CA ALA A 62 5.87 -11.90 16.87
C ALA A 62 5.66 -10.37 16.77
N THR A 63 6.73 -9.62 16.52
CA THR A 63 6.72 -8.16 16.55
C THR A 63 6.36 -7.50 15.22
N HIS A 64 6.61 -8.17 14.09
CA HIS A 64 6.44 -7.63 12.72
C HIS A 64 5.82 -8.64 11.73
N GLY A 65 5.50 -9.87 12.17
CA GLY A 65 5.06 -11.00 11.33
C GLY A 65 6.21 -11.77 10.65
N GLY A 66 7.39 -11.14 10.50
CA GLY A 66 8.59 -11.81 10.03
C GLY A 66 8.47 -12.39 8.62
N ILE A 67 9.26 -13.43 8.33
CA ILE A 67 9.30 -14.04 7.00
C ILE A 67 7.95 -14.65 6.58
N PHE A 68 7.18 -15.14 7.55
CA PHE A 68 5.86 -15.71 7.30
C PHE A 68 4.83 -14.66 6.88
N GLY A 69 5.07 -13.38 7.19
CA GLY A 69 4.26 -12.27 6.68
C GLY A 69 4.16 -12.25 5.15
N LEU A 70 5.15 -12.79 4.43
CA LEU A 70 5.11 -12.92 2.97
C LEU A 70 3.96 -13.79 2.46
N ALA A 71 3.44 -14.72 3.28
CA ALA A 71 2.29 -15.56 2.94
C ALA A 71 0.98 -14.74 2.82
N ASN A 72 0.96 -13.49 3.29
CA ASN A 72 -0.19 -12.59 3.09
C ASN A 72 -0.46 -12.28 1.61
N GLN A 73 0.52 -12.45 0.73
CA GLN A 73 0.33 -12.39 -0.73
C GLN A 73 -0.63 -13.48 -1.25
N ARG A 74 -0.86 -14.52 -0.45
CA ARG A 74 -1.71 -15.67 -0.75
C ARG A 74 -2.85 -15.85 0.25
N GLY A 75 -3.14 -14.83 1.08
CA GLY A 75 -4.28 -14.87 1.99
C GLY A 75 -4.06 -15.66 3.29
N ALA A 76 -2.82 -15.78 3.80
CA ALA A 76 -2.57 -16.46 5.08
C ALA A 76 -2.89 -15.62 6.34
N TYR A 77 -3.16 -14.32 6.18
CA TYR A 77 -3.55 -13.38 7.25
C TYR A 77 -2.64 -13.36 8.49
N VAL A 78 -1.33 -13.41 8.28
CA VAL A 78 -0.31 -13.21 9.33
C VAL A 78 -0.33 -11.77 9.81
N VAL A 79 -0.29 -11.57 11.12
CA VAL A 79 -0.24 -10.25 11.78
C VAL A 79 0.78 -10.23 12.91
N PRO A 80 1.34 -9.06 13.27
CA PRO A 80 2.03 -8.86 14.54
C PRO A 80 1.09 -9.11 15.74
N VAL A 81 1.64 -9.60 16.85
CA VAL A 81 0.85 -9.91 18.07
C VAL A 81 0.15 -8.68 18.64
N ASP A 82 0.81 -7.52 18.58
CA ASP A 82 0.28 -6.25 19.09
C ASP A 82 -0.83 -5.64 18.22
N ARG A 83 -1.16 -6.25 17.07
CA ARG A 83 -2.37 -5.94 16.32
C ARG A 83 -3.61 -6.65 16.85
N VAL A 84 -3.44 -7.62 17.75
CA VAL A 84 -4.53 -8.46 18.29
C VAL A 84 -4.73 -8.22 19.79
N ILE A 85 -3.65 -8.19 20.56
CA ILE A 85 -3.67 -7.99 22.02
C ILE A 85 -2.65 -6.91 22.44
N SER A 86 -2.80 -6.34 23.63
CA SER A 86 -1.78 -5.44 24.17
C SER A 86 -0.51 -6.19 24.58
N VAL A 87 0.63 -5.71 24.09
CA VAL A 87 1.97 -6.23 24.38
C VAL A 87 2.74 -5.19 25.20
N ASP A 88 3.34 -5.61 26.31
CA ASP A 88 4.07 -4.71 27.22
C ASP A 88 5.49 -4.43 26.73
N GLU A 89 6.15 -5.43 26.12
CA GLU A 89 7.51 -5.29 25.60
C GLU A 89 7.69 -6.05 24.28
N LYS A 90 8.52 -5.47 23.38
CA LYS A 90 8.92 -6.10 22.12
C LYS A 90 10.40 -6.40 22.16
N VAL A 91 10.77 -7.66 21.98
CA VAL A 91 12.17 -8.09 21.82
C VAL A 91 12.41 -8.40 20.35
N LEU A 92 13.20 -7.58 19.68
CA LEU A 92 13.44 -7.69 18.24
C LEU A 92 14.52 -8.74 17.93
N GLY A 93 14.43 -9.36 16.76
CA GLY A 93 15.47 -10.26 16.24
C GLY A 93 14.95 -11.53 15.58
N CYS A 94 15.75 -12.09 14.67
CA CYS A 94 15.39 -13.29 13.90
C CYS A 94 16.53 -14.33 13.89
N PRO A 95 16.79 -15.05 15.00
CA PRO A 95 16.15 -14.89 16.31
C PRO A 95 16.77 -13.73 17.13
N PRO A 96 16.11 -13.26 18.20
CA PRO A 96 16.72 -12.32 19.14
C PRO A 96 18.00 -12.90 19.75
N ARG A 97 19.04 -12.08 19.82
CA ARG A 97 20.36 -12.48 20.33
C ARG A 97 20.70 -11.72 21.62
N GLY A 98 20.42 -12.34 22.77
CA GLY A 98 20.90 -11.94 24.10
C GLY A 98 20.75 -10.43 24.45
N PRO A 99 21.37 -9.97 25.54
CA PRO A 99 21.49 -8.54 25.83
C PRO A 99 22.58 -7.93 24.94
N MET A 100 22.33 -7.86 23.63
CA MET A 100 23.12 -7.00 22.74
C MET A 100 22.43 -5.64 22.66
N ASP A 101 23.23 -4.58 22.50
CA ASP A 101 22.82 -3.23 22.10
C ASP A 101 22.21 -3.24 20.68
N SER A 102 21.13 -4.00 20.51
CA SER A 102 20.26 -3.99 19.34
C SER A 102 19.55 -2.64 19.17
N GLY A 103 19.80 -1.66 20.05
CA GLY A 103 19.28 -0.31 19.91
C GLY A 103 20.00 0.55 18.85
N ASP A 104 21.21 0.19 18.45
CA ASP A 104 21.94 0.98 17.45
C ASP A 104 21.66 0.53 16.00
N MET A 105 21.61 1.49 15.09
CA MET A 105 21.46 1.23 13.64
C MET A 105 22.66 0.45 13.11
N LEU A 106 22.40 -0.58 12.28
CA LEU A 106 23.45 -1.44 11.71
C LEU A 106 24.54 -0.63 10.99
N CYS A 107 24.14 0.42 10.27
CA CYS A 107 25.07 1.27 9.54
C CYS A 107 26.11 1.99 10.42
N ARG A 108 25.84 2.23 11.70
CA ARG A 108 26.84 2.81 12.63
C ARG A 108 28.00 1.85 12.91
N MET A 109 27.75 0.56 12.76
CA MET A 109 28.69 -0.52 13.03
C MET A 109 29.24 -1.17 11.75
N CYS A 110 28.91 -0.62 10.58
CA CYS A 110 29.33 -1.09 9.27
C CYS A 110 30.66 -0.44 8.90
N GLU A 111 31.64 -1.24 8.49
CA GLU A 111 32.99 -0.75 8.13
C GLU A 111 33.13 -0.35 6.65
N ARG A 112 32.07 -0.57 5.86
CA ARG A 112 32.07 -0.25 4.43
C ARG A 112 32.12 1.26 4.20
N VAL A 113 32.92 1.66 3.23
CA VAL A 113 33.14 3.08 2.89
C VAL A 113 31.91 3.66 2.20
N ARG A 114 31.45 4.84 2.63
CA ARG A 114 30.41 5.61 1.96
C ARG A 114 31.05 6.74 1.18
N GLU A 115 30.83 6.76 -0.12
CA GLU A 115 31.37 7.76 -1.04
C GLU A 115 30.31 8.76 -1.50
N GLY A 116 29.03 8.51 -1.19
CA GLY A 116 27.91 9.36 -1.60
C GLY A 116 27.58 9.24 -3.08
N LYS A 117 27.82 8.07 -3.68
CA LYS A 117 27.58 7.83 -5.11
C LYS A 117 26.14 7.40 -5.38
N LEU A 118 25.56 7.95 -6.45
CA LEU A 118 24.33 7.45 -7.07
C LEU A 118 24.65 6.22 -7.92
N VAL A 119 23.69 5.30 -8.04
CA VAL A 119 23.90 4.03 -8.75
C VAL A 119 23.51 4.12 -10.22
N GLU A 120 24.23 3.41 -11.07
CA GLU A 120 23.90 3.26 -12.50
C GLU A 120 22.94 2.08 -12.76
N GLY A 121 22.75 1.22 -11.77
CA GLY A 121 21.82 0.11 -11.82
C GLY A 121 21.82 -0.69 -10.53
N PHE A 122 20.83 -1.58 -10.39
CA PHE A 122 20.75 -2.51 -9.27
C PHE A 122 21.08 -3.92 -9.70
N HIS A 123 21.88 -4.60 -8.88
CA HIS A 123 22.43 -5.91 -9.15
C HIS A 123 21.89 -6.96 -8.18
N ARG A 124 21.72 -8.17 -8.71
CA ARG A 124 21.51 -9.38 -7.90
C ARG A 124 22.88 -9.96 -7.54
N LEU A 125 23.00 -10.50 -6.32
CA LEU A 125 24.25 -11.03 -5.73
C LEU A 125 24.98 -12.07 -6.59
N ASN A 126 24.33 -12.65 -7.59
CA ASN A 126 24.89 -13.67 -8.45
C ASN A 126 25.85 -13.12 -9.52
N HIS A 127 25.96 -11.79 -9.68
CA HIS A 127 26.62 -11.17 -10.83
C HIS A 127 27.91 -10.42 -10.49
N THR A 128 28.21 -10.13 -9.22
CA THR A 128 29.38 -9.30 -8.87
C THR A 128 29.81 -9.53 -7.42
N THR A 129 31.12 -9.58 -7.16
CA THR A 129 31.68 -9.59 -5.81
C THR A 129 31.73 -8.15 -5.30
N PRO A 130 31.06 -7.81 -4.19
CA PRO A 130 31.07 -6.43 -3.71
C PRO A 130 32.45 -6.00 -3.21
N GLU A 131 32.87 -4.79 -3.60
CA GLU A 131 34.07 -4.11 -3.10
C GLU A 131 33.86 -3.64 -1.65
N ASP A 132 34.84 -2.97 -1.03
CA ASP A 132 34.74 -2.44 0.35
C ASP A 132 33.78 -1.24 0.50
N VAL A 133 33.16 -0.81 -0.60
CA VAL A 133 32.20 0.30 -0.61
C VAL A 133 30.83 -0.12 -0.04
N CYS A 134 30.01 0.86 0.31
CA CYS A 134 28.64 0.65 0.78
C CYS A 134 27.85 -0.18 -0.24
N LEU A 135 27.19 -1.24 0.21
CA LEU A 135 26.46 -2.15 -0.69
C LEU A 135 25.34 -1.44 -1.46
N ASN A 136 24.67 -0.46 -0.84
CA ASN A 136 23.67 0.35 -1.52
C ASN A 136 24.29 1.21 -2.63
N GLU A 137 25.47 1.79 -2.40
CA GLU A 137 26.21 2.57 -3.43
C GLU A 137 26.85 1.67 -4.50
N ALA A 138 27.13 0.40 -4.18
CA ALA A 138 27.53 -0.63 -5.13
C ALA A 138 26.37 -1.21 -5.95
N GLY A 139 25.15 -0.68 -5.81
CA GLY A 139 23.98 -1.15 -6.55
C GLY A 139 23.34 -2.42 -5.99
N PHE A 140 23.60 -2.81 -4.74
CA PHE A 140 22.87 -3.90 -4.08
C PHE A 140 21.85 -3.36 -3.09
N VAL A 141 20.64 -3.92 -3.07
CA VAL A 141 19.63 -3.55 -2.07
C VAL A 141 20.02 -4.12 -0.70
N CYS A 142 20.48 -3.25 0.19
CA CYS A 142 20.89 -3.54 1.55
C CYS A 142 19.99 -2.77 2.53
N SER A 143 19.23 -3.48 3.35
CA SER A 143 18.32 -2.86 4.34
C SER A 143 19.02 -2.27 5.56
N GLY A 144 20.36 -2.19 5.57
CA GLY A 144 21.13 -1.88 6.78
C GLY A 144 20.91 -0.48 7.33
N THR A 145 20.56 0.46 6.47
CA THR A 145 20.12 1.84 6.79
C THR A 145 18.83 1.89 7.60
N LEU A 146 18.01 0.84 7.49
CA LEU A 146 16.70 0.72 8.10
C LEU A 146 16.62 -0.49 9.04
N SER A 147 17.77 -1.05 9.41
CA SER A 147 17.87 -2.19 10.33
C SER A 147 18.67 -1.81 11.56
N LEU A 148 18.26 -2.38 12.68
CA LEU A 148 19.04 -2.41 13.90
C LEU A 148 20.16 -3.46 13.81
N ASN A 149 21.20 -3.29 14.63
CA ASN A 149 22.32 -4.22 14.65
C ASN A 149 21.86 -5.61 15.14
N CYS A 150 22.07 -6.65 14.33
CA CYS A 150 21.52 -7.98 14.55
C CYS A 150 22.48 -8.97 15.24
N ALA A 151 23.79 -8.72 15.17
CA ALA A 151 24.83 -9.59 15.70
C ALA A 151 26.13 -8.79 15.93
N PRO A 152 27.12 -9.36 16.65
CA PRO A 152 28.45 -8.77 16.75
C PRO A 152 29.15 -8.69 15.38
N ARG A 153 30.18 -7.86 15.31
CA ARG A 153 31.04 -7.78 14.12
C ARG A 153 31.69 -9.15 13.84
N GLY A 154 31.69 -9.54 12.56
CA GLY A 154 32.20 -10.83 12.09
C GLY A 154 31.11 -11.90 11.97
N GLU A 155 29.88 -11.60 12.37
CA GLU A 155 28.75 -12.56 12.33
C GLU A 155 27.55 -12.04 11.54
N ARG A 156 27.64 -10.86 10.92
CA ARG A 156 26.53 -10.23 10.19
C ARG A 156 26.65 -10.48 8.70
N CYS A 157 25.53 -10.47 7.98
CA CYS A 157 25.51 -10.64 6.51
C CYS A 157 26.53 -9.71 5.82
N ILE A 158 26.58 -8.45 6.23
CA ILE A 158 27.46 -7.42 5.63
C ILE A 158 28.95 -7.71 5.81
N ASP A 159 29.32 -8.45 6.86
CA ASP A 159 30.70 -8.85 7.15
C ASP A 159 31.17 -9.95 6.17
N PHE A 160 30.23 -10.66 5.54
CA PHE A 160 30.48 -11.70 4.52
C PHE A 160 30.18 -11.22 3.10
N GLY A 161 30.12 -9.91 2.87
CA GLY A 161 29.81 -9.35 1.54
C GLY A 161 28.37 -9.55 1.09
N LEU A 162 27.44 -9.78 2.03
CA LEU A 162 26.01 -9.93 1.74
C LEU A 162 25.21 -8.73 2.25
N PRO A 163 24.29 -8.17 1.45
CA PRO A 163 23.37 -7.14 1.89
C PRO A 163 22.59 -7.55 3.14
N CYS A 164 22.42 -6.60 4.05
CA CYS A 164 21.50 -6.76 5.17
C CYS A 164 20.10 -7.08 4.62
N ARG A 165 19.46 -8.07 5.22
CA ARG A 165 18.13 -8.55 4.81
C ARG A 165 16.97 -7.89 5.57
N GLY A 166 17.25 -7.03 6.54
CA GLY A 166 16.20 -6.37 7.33
C GLY A 166 15.57 -7.25 8.40
N CYS A 167 16.32 -8.21 8.97
CA CYS A 167 15.75 -9.18 9.91
C CYS A 167 15.50 -8.61 11.32
N VAL A 168 16.08 -7.44 11.63
CA VAL A 168 15.83 -6.67 12.87
C VAL A 168 15.38 -5.26 12.43
N PRO A 169 14.09 -5.12 12.09
CA PRO A 169 13.61 -3.89 11.46
C PRO A 169 13.60 -2.70 12.42
N LEU A 170 13.90 -1.51 11.89
CA LEU A 170 13.83 -0.24 12.64
C LEU A 170 12.38 0.28 12.77
N SER A 171 11.48 -0.14 11.89
CA SER A 171 10.08 0.30 11.87
C SER A 171 9.16 -0.72 11.20
N ASP A 172 7.87 -0.68 11.55
CA ASP A 172 6.80 -1.49 10.93
C ASP A 172 6.77 -1.39 9.40
N ASP A 173 7.05 -0.21 8.85
CA ASP A 173 7.05 0.09 7.42
C ASP A 173 8.46 0.22 6.82
N GLN A 174 9.36 -0.68 7.23
CA GLN A 174 10.72 -0.72 6.67
C GLN A 174 10.72 -0.86 5.13
N GLY A 175 9.71 -1.52 4.57
CA GLY A 175 9.65 -1.81 3.14
C GLY A 175 9.42 -0.58 2.29
N ALA A 176 8.45 0.28 2.63
CA ALA A 176 8.24 1.54 1.90
C ALA A 176 9.46 2.45 2.01
N ARG A 177 10.06 2.55 3.20
CA ARG A 177 11.29 3.34 3.41
C ARG A 177 12.48 2.84 2.58
N LEU A 178 12.57 1.52 2.38
CA LEU A 178 13.63 0.94 1.54
C LEU A 178 13.37 1.22 0.06
N ILE A 179 12.11 1.28 -0.37
CA ILE A 179 11.74 1.74 -1.72
C ILE A 179 12.16 3.20 -1.90
N ASP A 180 11.90 4.08 -0.92
CA ASP A 180 12.30 5.49 -0.97
C ASP A 180 13.82 5.66 -1.08
N GLU A 181 14.59 4.87 -0.31
CA GLU A 181 16.05 4.87 -0.39
C GLU A 181 16.54 4.40 -1.77
N VAL A 182 15.98 3.30 -2.28
CA VAL A 182 16.32 2.78 -3.61
C VAL A 182 15.99 3.81 -4.68
N GLY A 183 14.81 4.45 -4.62
CA GLY A 183 14.43 5.53 -5.54
C GLY A 183 15.40 6.71 -5.50
N SER A 184 15.85 7.09 -4.31
CA SER A 184 16.83 8.18 -4.12
C SER A 184 18.21 7.84 -4.71
N LEU A 185 18.63 6.58 -4.64
CA LEU A 185 19.88 6.12 -5.24
C LEU A 185 19.77 5.93 -6.76
N ALA A 186 18.57 5.61 -7.25
CA ALA A 186 18.27 5.30 -8.64
C ALA A 186 18.24 6.51 -9.59
N LEU A 187 18.56 7.73 -9.12
CA LEU A 187 18.43 8.95 -9.92
C LEU A 187 19.26 8.97 -11.23
N LYS A 188 20.27 8.10 -11.35
CA LYS A 188 21.06 7.91 -12.59
C LYS A 188 20.65 6.67 -13.40
N VAL A 189 19.68 5.90 -12.92
CA VAL A 189 19.17 4.71 -13.61
C VAL A 189 18.20 5.15 -14.68
N GLU A 190 18.42 4.69 -15.90
CA GLU A 190 17.52 4.95 -17.02
C GLU A 190 16.16 4.24 -16.80
N VAL A 191 15.09 5.02 -16.86
CA VAL A 191 13.69 4.56 -16.75
C VAL A 191 12.93 4.89 -18.02
N ASP A 192 11.93 4.06 -18.37
CA ASP A 192 11.08 4.34 -19.54
C ASP A 192 10.22 5.55 -19.22
N VAL A 193 10.34 6.61 -20.01
CA VAL A 193 9.58 7.86 -19.84
C VAL A 193 8.88 8.26 -21.11
N ARG A 194 7.70 8.85 -20.96
CA ARG A 194 6.91 9.46 -22.01
C ARG A 194 6.74 10.93 -21.71
N ALA A 195 7.30 11.76 -22.59
CA ALA A 195 7.12 13.19 -22.55
C ALA A 195 5.62 13.56 -22.61
N THR A 196 5.24 14.55 -21.83
CA THR A 196 3.91 15.18 -21.90
C THR A 196 4.08 16.65 -22.25
N ASP A 197 3.15 17.19 -23.03
CA ASP A 197 3.23 18.58 -23.50
C ASP A 197 3.14 19.62 -22.36
N TRP A 198 2.73 19.22 -21.13
CA TRP A 198 2.42 20.13 -20.02
C TRP A 198 2.72 19.57 -18.62
N GLY A 199 3.87 18.92 -18.38
CA GLY A 199 4.21 18.45 -17.02
C GLY A 199 5.54 17.71 -16.88
N THR A 200 5.74 17.10 -15.70
CA THR A 200 6.77 16.09 -15.45
C THR A 200 6.56 14.89 -16.36
N ASP A 201 7.64 14.30 -16.89
CA ASP A 201 7.59 13.09 -17.68
C ASP A 201 6.78 12.00 -16.99
N MET A 202 5.89 11.33 -17.73
CA MET A 202 5.18 10.16 -17.20
C MET A 202 6.03 8.91 -17.38
N LEU A 203 5.88 7.94 -16.48
CA LEU A 203 6.46 6.62 -16.69
C LEU A 203 5.86 5.98 -17.94
N GLY A 204 6.73 5.44 -18.79
CA GLY A 204 6.35 4.66 -19.94
C GLY A 204 5.84 3.28 -19.54
N HIS A 205 5.44 2.48 -20.54
CA HIS A 205 4.79 1.18 -20.32
C HIS A 205 5.73 -0.01 -20.53
N ARG A 206 6.97 0.24 -20.95
CA ARG A 206 7.93 -0.82 -21.27
C ARG A 206 8.79 -1.14 -20.05
N PRO A 207 9.19 -2.41 -19.86
CA PRO A 207 10.16 -2.75 -18.84
C PRO A 207 11.50 -2.06 -19.10
N ASP A 208 11.96 -1.30 -18.13
CA ASP A 208 13.20 -0.53 -18.09
C ASP A 208 14.26 -1.19 -17.18
N ASN A 209 15.40 -0.51 -17.01
CA ASN A 209 16.51 -1.06 -16.23
C ASN A 209 16.15 -1.23 -14.76
N LEU A 210 15.33 -0.34 -14.20
CA LEU A 210 14.90 -0.40 -12.80
C LEU A 210 13.95 -1.57 -12.55
N THR A 211 12.89 -1.68 -13.36
CA THR A 211 11.88 -2.74 -13.25
C THR A 211 12.47 -4.13 -13.52
N ARG A 212 13.46 -4.26 -14.40
CA ARG A 212 14.19 -5.52 -14.65
C ARG A 212 15.09 -5.94 -13.48
N SER A 213 15.59 -4.99 -12.69
CA SER A 213 16.44 -5.29 -11.53
C SER A 213 15.66 -5.92 -10.37
N PHE A 214 14.34 -5.73 -10.30
CA PHE A 214 13.51 -6.18 -9.17
C PHE A 214 12.40 -7.15 -9.61
N PRO A 215 12.73 -8.42 -9.92
CA PRO A 215 11.72 -9.43 -10.28
C PRO A 215 10.78 -9.81 -9.12
N ASP A 216 11.16 -9.53 -7.88
CA ASP A 216 10.39 -9.82 -6.67
C ASP A 216 10.39 -8.60 -5.74
N LEU A 217 9.46 -7.68 -5.95
CA LEU A 217 9.32 -6.47 -5.13
C LEU A 217 9.01 -6.83 -3.67
N VAL A 218 8.05 -7.71 -3.45
CA VAL A 218 7.56 -8.01 -2.10
C VAL A 218 8.63 -8.72 -1.28
N GLY A 219 9.30 -9.74 -1.82
CA GLY A 219 10.37 -10.43 -1.12
C GLY A 219 11.67 -9.64 -1.00
N THR A 220 11.88 -8.62 -1.85
CA THR A 220 13.03 -7.69 -1.74
C THR A 220 12.79 -6.64 -0.66
N PHE A 221 11.64 -5.97 -0.69
CA PHE A 221 11.38 -4.80 0.15
C PHE A 221 10.69 -5.13 1.48
N PHE A 222 9.82 -6.15 1.51
CA PHE A 222 8.95 -6.44 2.65
C PHE A 222 9.25 -7.78 3.32
N ARG A 223 10.47 -8.32 3.14
CA ARG A 223 10.86 -9.68 3.54
C ARG A 223 10.46 -10.08 4.96
N PHE A 224 10.55 -9.16 5.92
CA PHE A 224 10.23 -9.42 7.34
C PHE A 224 9.13 -8.52 7.90
N THR A 225 8.56 -7.64 7.08
CA THR A 225 7.68 -6.55 7.54
C THR A 225 6.40 -6.44 6.72
N LEU A 226 6.13 -7.35 5.76
CA LEU A 226 4.89 -7.27 4.97
C LEU A 226 3.62 -7.28 5.85
N ALA A 227 3.64 -8.03 6.95
CA ALA A 227 2.49 -8.13 7.85
C ALA A 227 2.31 -6.91 8.76
N SER A 228 3.40 -6.19 9.08
CA SER A 228 3.36 -4.96 9.88
C SER A 228 3.18 -3.70 9.03
N ALA A 229 3.56 -3.74 7.75
CA ALA A 229 3.50 -2.61 6.85
C ALA A 229 2.05 -2.16 6.58
N PRO A 230 1.80 -0.85 6.43
CA PRO A 230 0.50 -0.29 6.07
C PRO A 230 0.19 -0.48 4.58
N VAL A 231 0.45 -1.68 4.04
CA VAL A 231 0.18 -2.02 2.65
C VAL A 231 -1.14 -2.80 2.59
N ASN A 232 -2.09 -2.30 1.81
CA ASN A 232 -3.35 -2.99 1.58
C ASN A 232 -3.08 -4.40 1.05
N ARG A 233 -3.67 -5.40 1.70
CA ARG A 233 -3.51 -6.82 1.36
C ARG A 233 -4.00 -7.02 -0.09
N GLY A 234 -3.07 -7.32 -0.99
CA GLY A 234 -3.30 -7.37 -2.45
C GLY A 234 -4.25 -8.46 -2.95
N VAL A 235 -4.98 -9.13 -2.06
CA VAL A 235 -6.04 -10.09 -2.40
C VAL A 235 -7.19 -9.86 -1.43
N ARG A 236 -8.28 -9.25 -1.90
CA ARG A 236 -9.57 -9.28 -1.22
C ARG A 236 -10.33 -10.50 -1.74
N GLU A 237 -11.01 -11.22 -0.85
CA GLU A 237 -11.94 -12.26 -1.30
C GLU A 237 -13.02 -11.62 -2.17
N SER A 238 -13.35 -12.26 -3.28
CA SER A 238 -14.39 -11.77 -4.18
C SER A 238 -15.71 -11.68 -3.42
N THR A 239 -16.37 -10.54 -3.54
CA THR A 239 -17.72 -10.29 -3.03
C THR A 239 -18.80 -11.00 -3.87
N GLY A 240 -18.42 -11.57 -5.02
CA GLY A 240 -19.33 -12.10 -6.03
C GLY A 240 -19.87 -11.03 -6.98
N ASP A 241 -19.66 -9.74 -6.70
CA ASP A 241 -19.98 -8.62 -7.58
C ASP A 241 -18.71 -8.06 -8.25
N LEU A 242 -18.70 -8.06 -9.59
CA LEU A 242 -17.52 -7.67 -10.37
C LEU A 242 -17.12 -6.20 -10.14
N TYR A 243 -18.09 -5.30 -9.96
CA TYR A 243 -17.78 -3.88 -9.76
C TYR A 243 -17.24 -3.66 -8.35
N ALA A 244 -17.86 -4.25 -7.34
CA ALA A 244 -17.38 -4.19 -5.97
C ALA A 244 -15.94 -4.72 -5.86
N ASP A 245 -15.63 -5.85 -6.52
CA ASP A 245 -14.27 -6.41 -6.53
C ASP A 245 -13.22 -5.48 -7.17
N VAL A 246 -13.63 -4.61 -8.09
CA VAL A 246 -12.74 -3.62 -8.73
C VAL A 246 -12.50 -2.40 -7.84
N PHE A 247 -13.54 -1.92 -7.16
CA PHE A 247 -13.50 -0.66 -6.41
C PHE A 247 -13.10 -0.82 -4.95
N VAL A 248 -13.54 -1.88 -4.29
CA VAL A 248 -13.31 -2.11 -2.86
C VAL A 248 -11.80 -2.28 -2.65
N GLY A 249 -11.19 -1.31 -1.98
CA GLY A 249 -9.76 -1.26 -1.66
C GLY A 249 -8.94 -0.28 -2.49
N ARG A 250 -9.57 0.41 -3.42
CA ARG A 250 -8.98 1.55 -4.13
C ARG A 250 -9.11 2.81 -3.30
N LEU A 251 -8.18 3.73 -3.51
CA LEU A 251 -8.33 5.10 -3.06
C LEU A 251 -9.46 5.78 -3.84
N ALA A 252 -10.22 6.61 -3.14
CA ALA A 252 -11.35 7.36 -3.68
C ALA A 252 -10.97 8.16 -4.94
N GLU A 253 -9.79 8.76 -4.99
CA GLU A 253 -9.37 9.55 -6.16
C GLU A 253 -9.13 8.69 -7.41
N GLU A 254 -8.61 7.47 -7.25
CA GLU A 254 -8.37 6.54 -8.37
C GLU A 254 -9.69 5.98 -8.91
N ALA A 255 -10.65 5.74 -8.02
CA ALA A 255 -11.93 5.13 -8.34
C ALA A 255 -12.74 5.95 -9.36
N VAL A 256 -12.68 7.28 -9.32
CA VAL A 256 -13.37 8.15 -10.29
C VAL A 256 -12.90 7.87 -11.72
N TYR A 257 -11.59 7.75 -11.92
CA TYR A 257 -11.03 7.43 -13.23
C TYR A 257 -11.44 6.03 -13.70
N ILE A 258 -11.41 5.05 -12.80
CA ILE A 258 -11.80 3.67 -13.10
C ILE A 258 -13.29 3.61 -13.51
N ALA A 259 -14.16 4.28 -12.76
CA ALA A 259 -15.60 4.34 -13.04
C ALA A 259 -15.91 4.89 -14.43
N SER A 260 -15.18 5.93 -14.86
CA SER A 260 -15.35 6.49 -16.21
C SER A 260 -15.13 5.47 -17.33
N ARG A 261 -14.29 4.45 -17.07
CA ARG A 261 -13.82 3.50 -18.08
C ARG A 261 -14.65 2.23 -18.12
N ILE A 262 -14.98 1.68 -16.96
CA ILE A 262 -15.61 0.34 -16.88
C ILE A 262 -17.12 0.36 -17.05
N PHE A 263 -17.76 1.53 -16.90
CA PHE A 263 -19.20 1.73 -17.16
C PHE A 263 -19.50 2.07 -18.63
N GLY A 264 -18.50 2.04 -19.52
CA GLY A 264 -18.66 2.20 -20.96
C GLY A 264 -19.34 3.52 -21.34
N VAL A 265 -20.40 3.46 -22.14
CA VAL A 265 -21.15 4.66 -22.60
C VAL A 265 -21.82 5.43 -21.45
N ARG A 266 -21.98 4.81 -20.29
CA ARG A 266 -22.50 5.43 -19.07
C ARG A 266 -21.38 5.95 -18.14
N GLY A 267 -20.14 5.90 -18.59
CA GLY A 267 -18.95 6.28 -17.81
C GLY A 267 -19.00 7.70 -17.24
N VAL A 268 -19.57 8.67 -17.97
CA VAL A 268 -19.75 10.04 -17.48
C VAL A 268 -20.68 10.08 -16.27
N SER A 269 -21.85 9.43 -16.38
CA SER A 269 -22.82 9.36 -15.29
C SER A 269 -22.22 8.66 -14.07
N ALA A 270 -21.57 7.51 -14.26
CA ALA A 270 -20.93 6.76 -13.19
C ALA A 270 -19.83 7.58 -12.48
N ALA A 271 -18.91 8.18 -13.24
CA ALA A 271 -17.81 8.94 -12.65
C ALA A 271 -18.32 10.17 -11.86
N LEU A 272 -19.32 10.88 -12.38
CA LEU A 272 -19.87 12.06 -11.70
C LEU A 272 -20.73 11.68 -10.48
N ASN A 273 -21.53 10.61 -10.55
CA ASN A 273 -22.25 10.08 -9.39
C ASN A 273 -21.28 9.66 -8.28
N LEU A 274 -20.21 8.93 -8.62
CA LEU A 274 -19.16 8.59 -7.66
C LEU A 274 -18.49 9.84 -7.08
N THR A 275 -18.10 10.79 -7.93
CA THR A 275 -17.42 12.03 -7.49
C THR A 275 -18.27 12.82 -6.50
N GLU A 276 -19.56 13.03 -6.81
CA GLU A 276 -20.48 13.78 -5.97
C GLU A 276 -20.83 13.01 -4.67
N ALA A 277 -20.89 11.68 -4.72
CA ALA A 277 -21.06 10.86 -3.53
C ALA A 277 -19.86 11.02 -2.57
N LEU A 278 -18.63 10.98 -3.10
CA LEU A 278 -17.40 11.19 -2.34
C LEU A 278 -17.31 12.61 -1.78
N GLU A 279 -17.67 13.64 -2.56
CA GLU A 279 -17.72 15.02 -2.08
C GLU A 279 -18.67 15.19 -0.89
N LYS A 280 -19.83 14.51 -0.92
CA LYS A 280 -20.77 14.52 0.20
C LYS A 280 -20.19 13.83 1.44
N ILE A 281 -19.44 12.74 1.28
CA ILE A 281 -18.76 12.05 2.39
C ILE A 281 -17.68 12.96 2.99
N PHE A 282 -16.85 13.57 2.15
CA PHE A 282 -15.74 14.41 2.58
C PHE A 282 -16.18 15.82 3.03
N GLY A 283 -17.45 16.18 2.81
CA GLY A 283 -18.01 17.49 3.17
C GLY A 283 -17.48 18.62 2.29
N ILE A 284 -17.27 18.35 1.00
CA ILE A 284 -16.75 19.29 0.01
C ILE A 284 -17.93 19.99 -0.67
N GLU A 285 -17.99 21.31 -0.53
CA GLU A 285 -18.92 22.15 -1.28
C GLU A 285 -18.23 22.69 -2.54
N VAL A 286 -18.74 22.30 -3.71
CA VAL A 286 -18.27 22.81 -5.01
C VAL A 286 -18.97 24.12 -5.39
N SER A 287 -18.29 24.94 -6.20
CA SER A 287 -18.84 26.20 -6.70
C SER A 287 -19.98 26.00 -7.70
N ASP A 288 -20.77 27.05 -7.93
CA ASP A 288 -21.81 27.03 -8.96
C ASP A 288 -21.23 26.83 -10.37
N ALA A 289 -20.03 27.36 -10.64
CA ALA A 289 -19.32 27.13 -11.89
C ALA A 289 -19.01 25.63 -12.09
N THR A 290 -18.48 24.96 -11.06
CA THR A 290 -18.24 23.50 -11.11
C THR A 290 -19.53 22.73 -11.34
N ARG A 291 -20.62 23.08 -10.65
CA ARG A 291 -21.93 22.43 -10.83
C ARG A 291 -22.44 22.59 -12.26
N GLN A 292 -22.35 23.80 -12.82
CA GLN A 292 -22.78 24.09 -14.18
C GLN A 292 -22.00 23.28 -15.22
N ILE A 293 -20.66 23.24 -15.11
CA ILE A 293 -19.80 22.47 -16.03
C ILE A 293 -20.12 20.97 -15.95
N ARG A 294 -20.34 20.45 -14.73
CA ARG A 294 -20.70 19.03 -14.53
C ARG A 294 -22.07 18.70 -15.12
N GLU A 295 -23.06 19.58 -15.02
CA GLU A 295 -24.36 19.35 -15.65
C GLU A 295 -24.28 19.37 -17.18
N GLU A 296 -23.47 20.28 -17.76
CA GLU A 296 -23.16 20.25 -19.20
C GLU A 296 -22.52 18.90 -19.60
N LEU A 297 -21.55 18.45 -18.81
CA LEU A 297 -20.89 17.16 -19.01
C LEU A 297 -21.88 15.98 -18.91
N ARG A 298 -22.79 15.98 -17.92
CA ARG A 298 -23.88 14.98 -17.80
C ARG A 298 -24.78 14.97 -19.03
N SER A 299 -25.13 16.14 -19.56
CA SER A 299 -25.92 16.27 -20.78
C SER A 299 -25.24 15.60 -21.97
N HIS A 300 -23.94 15.84 -22.15
CA HIS A 300 -23.17 15.15 -23.20
C HIS A 300 -23.02 13.65 -22.96
N GLY A 301 -22.90 13.22 -21.70
CA GLY A 301 -22.92 11.80 -21.33
C GLY A 301 -24.23 11.11 -21.71
N ARG A 302 -25.38 11.74 -21.46
CA ARG A 302 -26.70 11.24 -21.89
C ARG A 302 -26.79 11.15 -23.42
N ALA A 303 -26.38 12.20 -24.13
CA ALA A 303 -26.35 12.19 -25.59
C ALA A 303 -25.46 11.08 -26.17
N LEU A 304 -24.34 10.77 -25.51
CA LEU A 304 -23.46 9.67 -25.92
C LEU A 304 -24.15 8.30 -25.75
N ALA A 305 -24.82 8.08 -24.61
CA ALA A 305 -25.56 6.86 -24.34
C ALA A 305 -26.74 6.68 -25.33
N ASP A 306 -27.55 7.71 -25.51
CA ASP A 306 -28.69 7.71 -26.45
C ASP A 306 -28.23 7.43 -27.88
N ALA A 307 -27.13 8.06 -28.31
CA ALA A 307 -26.57 7.84 -29.65
C ALA A 307 -26.02 6.42 -29.82
N ALA A 308 -25.41 5.85 -28.78
CA ALA A 308 -24.92 4.47 -28.81
C ALA A 308 -26.08 3.47 -28.92
N GLU A 309 -27.16 3.67 -28.16
CA GLU A 309 -28.38 2.85 -28.23
C GLU A 309 -29.08 2.97 -29.59
N ALA A 310 -29.13 4.19 -30.15
CA ALA A 310 -29.67 4.44 -31.48
C ALA A 310 -28.74 3.99 -32.63
N MET A 311 -27.52 3.53 -32.33
CA MET A 311 -26.47 3.22 -33.30
C MET A 311 -26.17 4.39 -34.27
N ASP A 312 -26.29 5.62 -33.78
CA ASP A 312 -26.07 6.87 -34.52
C ASP A 312 -24.61 7.33 -34.38
N SER A 313 -23.77 6.99 -35.35
CA SER A 313 -22.33 7.25 -35.30
C SER A 313 -21.97 8.74 -35.34
N GLU A 314 -22.79 9.57 -35.99
CA GLU A 314 -22.56 11.01 -36.10
C GLU A 314 -22.79 11.69 -34.75
N LYS A 315 -23.95 11.44 -34.13
CA LYS A 315 -24.24 11.97 -32.78
C LYS A 315 -23.30 11.41 -31.73
N TYR A 316 -22.93 10.14 -31.84
CA TYR A 316 -21.94 9.54 -30.94
C TYR A 316 -20.60 10.27 -31.03
N GLY A 317 -20.11 10.52 -32.25
CA GLY A 317 -18.89 11.28 -32.49
C GLY A 317 -18.94 12.69 -31.92
N GLN A 318 -20.07 13.39 -32.11
CA GLN A 318 -20.26 14.74 -31.60
C GLN A 318 -20.32 14.80 -30.08
N ALA A 319 -21.11 13.93 -29.43
CA ALA A 319 -21.18 13.83 -27.98
C ALA A 319 -19.80 13.52 -27.37
N LYS A 320 -19.06 12.59 -27.99
CA LYS A 320 -17.70 12.24 -27.58
C LYS A 320 -16.75 13.44 -27.62
N GLN A 321 -16.77 14.24 -28.68
CA GLN A 321 -15.90 15.43 -28.78
C GLN A 321 -16.23 16.48 -27.71
N ASN A 322 -17.52 16.68 -27.42
CA ASN A 322 -17.94 17.60 -26.37
C ASN A 322 -17.48 17.12 -24.98
N ILE A 323 -17.54 15.81 -24.71
CA ILE A 323 -16.99 15.23 -23.48
C ILE A 323 -15.48 15.48 -23.40
N ILE A 324 -14.73 15.20 -24.46
CA ILE A 324 -13.26 15.39 -24.50
C ILE A 324 -12.89 16.85 -24.24
N ARG A 325 -13.61 17.81 -24.82
CA ARG A 325 -13.36 19.25 -24.61
C ARG A 325 -13.40 19.63 -23.13
N ILE A 326 -14.39 19.13 -22.39
CA ILE A 326 -14.59 19.47 -20.96
C ILE A 326 -13.68 18.62 -20.07
N ALA A 327 -13.71 17.31 -20.30
CA ALA A 327 -13.14 16.33 -19.39
C ALA A 327 -11.68 15.94 -19.74
N GLY A 328 -11.11 16.55 -20.78
CA GLY A 328 -9.74 16.35 -21.26
C GLY A 328 -9.58 15.10 -22.15
N ASP A 329 -10.26 14.01 -21.81
CA ASP A 329 -10.34 12.81 -22.62
C ASP A 329 -11.62 12.01 -22.28
N ILE A 330 -11.81 10.86 -22.93
CA ILE A 330 -12.99 10.01 -22.72
C ILE A 330 -13.02 9.31 -21.36
N ASN A 331 -11.89 9.26 -20.65
CA ASN A 331 -11.77 8.73 -19.29
C ASN A 331 -11.82 9.84 -18.23
N LEU A 332 -12.23 11.05 -18.63
CA LEU A 332 -12.47 12.18 -17.74
C LEU A 332 -11.25 12.59 -16.90
N SER A 333 -10.03 12.51 -17.45
CA SER A 333 -8.79 12.85 -16.72
C SER A 333 -8.77 14.26 -16.13
N ASN A 334 -9.59 15.19 -16.64
CA ASN A 334 -9.70 16.53 -16.09
C ASN A 334 -10.68 16.66 -14.90
N VAL A 335 -11.59 15.69 -14.71
CA VAL A 335 -12.56 15.70 -13.61
C VAL A 335 -11.88 15.23 -12.32
N ALA A 336 -12.04 15.99 -11.25
CA ALA A 336 -11.53 15.67 -9.93
C ALA A 336 -12.60 15.88 -8.84
N ILE A 337 -12.37 15.27 -7.68
CA ILE A 337 -13.10 15.58 -6.46
C ILE A 337 -12.85 17.06 -6.14
N GLY A 338 -13.93 17.82 -5.95
CA GLY A 338 -13.88 19.25 -5.67
C GLY A 338 -13.74 20.17 -6.89
N GLY A 339 -13.68 19.66 -8.13
CA GLY A 339 -13.63 20.52 -9.33
C GLY A 339 -12.95 19.89 -10.54
N PHE A 340 -12.09 20.67 -11.21
CA PHE A 340 -11.31 20.25 -12.38
C PHE A 340 -9.82 20.53 -12.22
N ARG A 341 -8.99 19.71 -12.87
CA ARG A 341 -7.51 19.76 -12.74
C ARG A 341 -6.85 20.82 -13.63
N ARG A 342 -7.46 21.15 -14.77
CA ARG A 342 -6.91 22.04 -15.81
C ARG A 342 -7.99 22.97 -16.36
N PRO A 343 -7.61 24.14 -16.91
CA PRO A 343 -8.52 25.03 -17.61
C PRO A 343 -9.27 24.32 -18.74
N ILE A 344 -10.52 24.72 -18.96
CA ILE A 344 -11.42 24.14 -19.97
C ILE A 344 -11.66 25.19 -21.05
N GLU A 345 -11.55 24.79 -22.31
CA GLU A 345 -11.83 25.67 -23.43
C GLU A 345 -13.29 26.17 -23.40
N GLY A 346 -13.47 27.49 -23.43
CA GLY A 346 -14.77 28.15 -23.30
C GLY A 346 -15.12 28.61 -21.87
N TYR A 347 -14.26 28.36 -20.89
CA TYR A 347 -14.43 28.78 -19.49
C TYR A 347 -13.25 29.66 -19.03
N GLU A 348 -13.50 30.95 -18.82
CA GLU A 348 -12.43 31.94 -18.60
C GLU A 348 -11.83 31.94 -17.18
N ASP A 349 -12.64 31.75 -16.14
CA ASP A 349 -12.19 31.80 -14.74
C ASP A 349 -11.89 30.39 -14.18
N PHE A 350 -10.66 29.91 -14.36
CA PHE A 350 -10.25 28.60 -13.87
C PHE A 350 -10.35 28.48 -12.34
N ASP A 351 -10.02 29.53 -11.59
CA ASP A 351 -10.01 29.48 -10.13
C ASP A 351 -11.42 29.27 -9.55
N ALA A 352 -12.47 29.64 -10.30
CA ALA A 352 -13.86 29.37 -9.93
C ALA A 352 -14.20 27.87 -9.93
N TYR A 353 -13.56 27.04 -10.74
CA TYR A 353 -13.88 25.61 -10.87
C TYR A 353 -12.69 24.66 -10.64
N ARG A 354 -11.55 25.20 -10.19
CA ARG A 354 -10.34 24.46 -9.86
C ARG A 354 -10.54 23.56 -8.65
N ALA A 355 -10.14 22.30 -8.79
CA ALA A 355 -10.11 21.36 -7.67
C ALA A 355 -9.13 21.83 -6.58
N ARG A 356 -9.57 21.74 -5.32
CA ARG A 356 -8.78 22.13 -4.13
C ARG A 356 -8.40 20.89 -3.32
N SER A 357 -7.40 21.04 -2.46
CA SER A 357 -7.05 20.01 -1.48
C SER A 357 -8.19 19.79 -0.49
N PHE A 358 -8.40 18.55 -0.07
CA PHE A 358 -9.39 18.15 0.92
C PHE A 358 -8.79 17.11 1.86
N GLU A 359 -9.48 16.84 2.97
CA GLU A 359 -9.14 15.78 3.91
C GLU A 359 -10.13 14.62 3.77
N PHE A 360 -9.62 13.40 3.90
CA PHE A 360 -10.48 12.22 3.92
C PHE A 360 -11.33 12.16 5.18
N ARG A 361 -12.54 11.61 5.03
CA ARG A 361 -13.47 11.33 6.11
C ARG A 361 -14.15 10.00 5.83
N ALA A 362 -14.28 9.17 6.86
CA ALA A 362 -15.09 7.97 6.74
C ALA A 362 -16.57 8.33 6.59
N GLY A 363 -17.29 7.55 5.78
CA GLY A 363 -18.73 7.70 5.62
C GLY A 363 -19.27 6.90 4.46
N GLU A 364 -20.58 7.03 4.25
CA GLU A 364 -21.31 6.40 3.16
C GLU A 364 -22.21 7.43 2.49
N SER A 365 -22.30 7.36 1.17
CA SER A 365 -23.22 8.18 0.40
C SER A 365 -23.67 7.46 -0.87
N GLU A 366 -24.77 7.93 -1.42
CA GLU A 366 -25.35 7.47 -2.67
C GLU A 366 -25.69 8.67 -3.55
N MET A 367 -25.41 8.52 -4.84
CA MET A 367 -25.86 9.42 -5.89
C MET A 367 -26.43 8.61 -7.05
N LYS A 368 -27.42 9.20 -7.73
CA LYS A 368 -28.03 8.59 -8.91
C LYS A 368 -28.49 9.65 -9.91
N ASP A 369 -28.50 9.26 -11.17
CA ASP A 369 -29.17 10.00 -12.24
C ASP A 369 -29.98 9.03 -13.11
N ALA A 370 -30.30 9.41 -14.34
CA ALA A 370 -31.09 8.59 -15.26
C ALA A 370 -30.36 7.34 -15.80
N LEU A 371 -29.03 7.26 -15.68
CA LEU A 371 -28.23 6.20 -16.30
C LEU A 371 -27.55 5.28 -15.28
N THR A 372 -27.17 5.79 -14.11
CA THR A 372 -26.52 4.98 -13.08
C THR A 372 -26.94 5.39 -11.68
N ARG A 373 -26.85 4.44 -10.75
CA ARG A 373 -26.87 4.65 -9.30
C ARG A 373 -25.57 4.10 -8.74
N ILE A 374 -24.88 4.89 -7.91
CA ILE A 374 -23.67 4.48 -7.19
C ILE A 374 -23.84 4.78 -5.72
N ARG A 375 -23.65 3.76 -4.89
CA ARG A 375 -23.52 3.86 -3.45
C ARG A 375 -22.11 3.41 -3.05
N VAL A 376 -21.45 4.22 -2.27
CA VAL A 376 -20.04 4.00 -1.89
C VAL A 376 -19.85 4.31 -0.41
N SER A 377 -19.04 3.49 0.26
CA SER A 377 -18.56 3.74 1.62
C SER A 377 -17.04 3.77 1.65
N VAL A 378 -16.48 4.69 2.42
CA VAL A 378 -15.04 4.99 2.49
C VAL A 378 -14.60 5.04 3.95
N ASP A 379 -13.36 4.64 4.25
CA ASP A 379 -12.76 4.80 5.58
C ASP A 379 -12.04 6.16 5.76
N ASN A 380 -11.36 6.35 6.89
CA ASN A 380 -10.68 7.61 7.21
C ASN A 380 -9.42 7.87 6.37
N ASP A 381 -8.93 6.87 5.65
CA ASP A 381 -7.76 6.99 4.76
C ASP A 381 -8.18 7.16 3.29
N GLY A 382 -9.48 7.35 3.03
CA GLY A 382 -10.00 7.52 1.68
C GLY A 382 -10.09 6.21 0.90
N VAL A 383 -9.97 5.05 1.56
CA VAL A 383 -10.06 3.74 0.92
C VAL A 383 -11.52 3.30 0.84
N ILE A 384 -11.95 2.85 -0.34
CA ILE A 384 -13.30 2.31 -0.53
C ILE A 384 -13.42 0.98 0.22
N VAL A 385 -14.37 0.92 1.15
CA VAL A 385 -14.67 -0.27 1.97
C VAL A 385 -15.99 -0.93 1.60
N GLY A 386 -16.81 -0.29 0.75
CA GLY A 386 -18.06 -0.85 0.25
C GLY A 386 -18.52 -0.15 -1.02
N TRP A 387 -19.15 -0.93 -1.90
CA TRP A 387 -19.56 -0.51 -3.23
C TRP A 387 -20.84 -1.22 -3.65
N GLU A 388 -21.83 -0.46 -4.10
CA GLU A 388 -22.98 -0.98 -4.84
C GLU A 388 -23.21 -0.08 -6.06
N SER A 389 -23.49 -0.69 -7.22
CA SER A 389 -23.81 0.06 -8.43
C SER A 389 -24.89 -0.60 -9.25
N GLU A 390 -25.73 0.23 -9.87
CA GLU A 390 -26.79 -0.21 -10.78
C GLU A 390 -26.71 0.60 -12.06
N VAL A 391 -26.87 -0.10 -13.19
CA VAL A 391 -27.04 0.50 -14.51
C VAL A 391 -28.53 0.58 -14.78
N LEU A 392 -29.05 1.78 -14.99
CA LEU A 392 -30.48 2.08 -15.13
C LEU A 392 -30.92 2.16 -16.59
#